data_AF-A0A958WZ77-F1
#
_entry.id   AF-A0A958WZ77-F1
#
_cell.length_a   1.000
_cell.length_b   1.000
_cell.length_c   1.000
_cell.angle_alpha   90.00
_cell.angle_beta   90.00
_cell.angle_gamma   90.00
#
_symmetry.space_group_name_H-M   'P 1'
#
loop_
_entity.id
_entity.type
_entity.pdbx_description
1 polymer ?
#
loop_
_entity_poly.entity_id
_entity_poly.type
_entity_poly.pdbx_seq_one_letter_code
_entity_poly.pdbx_strand_id
1 'polypeptide(L)'
;MPFFSSVFQKKLPDRRAFGVIRYAGAGAMFFAAFTATPWHDQAVTLSGTLLMLTLFYLTVFVFRSRLHWFKILCVLCLAGLYLGSYVYYARTLLEWLPILQKVSLLLNVLLIIGLEYWAEAGDFGQVRAILEG
;
A
#
# COMPACT_ATOMS: atom_id res chain seq x y z
N MET A 1 8.66 3.47 -11.94
CA MET A 1 9.49 2.25 -11.88
C MET A 1 8.65 1.14 -11.25
N PRO A 2 8.51 -0.05 -11.87
CA PRO A 2 7.75 -1.15 -11.29
C PRO A 2 8.54 -1.72 -10.10
N PHE A 3 8.23 -1.21 -8.90
CA PHE A 3 9.06 -1.35 -7.69
C PHE A 3 9.01 -2.73 -7.01
N PHE A 4 8.14 -3.65 -7.46
CA PHE A 4 8.15 -5.02 -6.98
C PHE A 4 8.99 -5.87 -7.93
N SER A 5 10.23 -6.12 -7.52
CA SER A 5 11.14 -7.04 -8.21
C SER A 5 10.50 -8.43 -8.31
N SER A 6 10.79 -9.15 -9.40
CA SER A 6 10.42 -10.56 -9.61
C SER A 6 10.87 -11.49 -8.47
N VAL A 7 11.76 -11.01 -7.59
CA VAL A 7 12.21 -11.68 -6.36
C VAL A 7 11.10 -11.76 -5.31
N PHE A 8 10.30 -10.70 -5.12
CA PHE A 8 9.22 -10.69 -4.15
C PHE A 8 8.06 -11.64 -4.55
N GLN A 9 7.84 -11.77 -5.85
CA GLN A 9 6.85 -12.70 -6.43
C GLN A 9 7.14 -14.17 -6.09
N LYS A 10 8.40 -14.55 -5.83
CA LYS A 10 8.77 -15.90 -5.38
C LYS A 10 8.52 -16.12 -3.88
N LYS A 11 8.46 -15.05 -3.09
CA LYS A 11 8.28 -15.12 -1.63
C LYS A 11 6.80 -15.14 -1.21
N LEU A 12 5.90 -14.60 -2.03
CA LEU A 12 4.46 -14.66 -1.78
C LEU A 12 3.84 -15.97 -2.30
N PRO A 13 3.16 -16.75 -1.43
CA PRO A 13 2.46 -17.96 -1.85
C PRO A 13 1.20 -17.68 -2.69
N ASP A 14 0.56 -16.51 -2.50
CA ASP A 14 -0.67 -16.17 -3.23
C ASP A 14 -0.41 -15.27 -4.45
N ARG A 15 -0.45 -15.89 -5.64
CA ARG A 15 -0.18 -15.24 -6.93
C ARG A 15 -1.27 -14.23 -7.32
N ARG A 16 -2.50 -14.37 -6.81
CA ARG A 16 -3.64 -13.50 -7.13
C ARG A 16 -3.60 -12.22 -6.31
N ALA A 17 -3.37 -12.33 -5.00
CA ALA A 17 -3.21 -11.18 -4.11
C ALA A 17 -2.04 -10.29 -4.54
N PHE A 18 -0.91 -10.90 -4.94
CA PHE A 18 0.22 -10.15 -5.49
C PHE A 18 -0.12 -9.40 -6.79
N GLY A 19 -0.91 -10.03 -7.68
CA GLY A 19 -1.41 -9.39 -8.89
C GLY A 19 -2.24 -8.15 -8.58
N VAL A 20 -3.21 -8.27 -7.66
CA VAL A 20 -4.07 -7.16 -7.24
C VAL A 20 -3.23 -6.02 -6.65
N ILE A 21 -2.31 -6.31 -5.73
CA ILE A 21 -1.44 -5.29 -5.12
C ILE A 21 -0.59 -4.58 -6.19
N ARG A 22 -0.02 -5.31 -7.14
CA ARG A 22 0.82 -4.75 -8.20
C ARG A 22 0.02 -3.87 -9.16
N TYR A 23 -1.11 -4.36 -9.66
CA TYR A 23 -1.93 -3.62 -10.62
C TYR A 23 -2.68 -2.46 -9.97
N ALA A 24 -3.25 -2.66 -8.77
CA ALA A 24 -3.94 -1.59 -8.05
C ALA A 24 -2.96 -0.51 -7.57
N GLY A 25 -1.77 -0.89 -7.07
CA GLY A 25 -0.73 0.08 -6.68
C GLY A 25 -0.17 0.85 -7.88
N ALA A 26 0.12 0.17 -9.00
CA ALA A 26 0.55 0.84 -10.22
C ALA A 26 -0.55 1.75 -10.80
N GLY A 27 -1.81 1.30 -10.77
CA GLY A 27 -2.97 2.08 -11.17
C GLY A 27 -3.13 3.33 -10.30
N ALA A 28 -3.01 3.19 -8.98
CA ALA A 28 -3.05 4.32 -8.05
C ALA A 28 -2.00 5.38 -8.39
N MET A 29 -0.77 4.94 -8.71
CA MET A 29 0.32 5.84 -9.09
C MET A 29 0.08 6.52 -10.45
N PHE A 30 -0.51 5.80 -11.41
CA PHE A 30 -0.89 6.34 -12.72
C PHE A 30 -1.97 7.42 -12.59
N PHE A 31 -3.02 7.17 -11.80
CA PHE A 31 -4.05 8.17 -11.52
C PHE A 31 -3.53 9.32 -10.66
N ALA A 32 -2.57 9.07 -9.76
CA ALA A 32 -1.93 10.14 -8.99
C ALA A 32 -1.16 11.12 -9.89
N ALA A 33 -0.61 10.69 -11.03
CA ALA A 33 0.00 11.59 -12.00
C ALA A 33 -1.04 12.50 -12.69
N PHE A 34 -2.28 12.01 -12.85
CA PHE A 34 -3.39 12.79 -13.39
C PHE A 34 -3.94 13.85 -12.42
N THR A 35 -3.50 13.85 -11.16
CA THR A 35 -3.90 14.87 -10.18
C THR A 35 -3.57 16.29 -10.64
N ALA A 36 -2.55 16.50 -11.49
CA ALA A 36 -2.21 17.82 -12.04
C ALA A 36 -3.18 18.33 -13.15
N THR A 37 -4.21 17.56 -13.51
CA THR A 37 -5.18 17.90 -14.57
C THR A 37 -6.49 18.46 -13.99
N PRO A 38 -7.37 19.10 -14.79
CA PRO A 38 -8.69 19.55 -14.35
C PRO A 38 -9.59 18.44 -13.78
N TRP A 39 -9.24 17.17 -14.00
CA TRP A 39 -9.90 16.00 -13.42
C TRP A 39 -9.34 15.63 -12.03
N HIS A 40 -8.60 16.55 -11.39
CA HIS A 40 -7.93 16.39 -10.10
C HIS A 40 -8.78 15.68 -9.06
N ASP A 41 -10.01 16.14 -8.84
CA ASP A 41 -10.86 15.62 -7.75
C ASP A 41 -11.18 14.13 -7.91
N GLN A 42 -11.56 13.73 -9.13
CA GLN A 42 -11.84 12.33 -9.46
C GLN A 42 -10.58 11.47 -9.45
N ALA A 43 -9.45 12.00 -9.91
CA ALA A 43 -8.16 11.32 -9.90
C ALA A 43 -7.68 11.04 -8.47
N VAL A 44 -7.86 11.99 -7.53
CA VAL A 44 -7.52 11.82 -6.11
C VAL A 44 -8.40 10.76 -5.46
N THR A 45 -9.72 10.79 -5.68
CA THR A 45 -10.61 9.75 -5.13
C THR A 45 -10.29 8.37 -5.68
N LEU A 46 -10.06 8.25 -6.99
CA LEU A 46 -9.80 6.96 -7.63
C LEU A 46 -8.41 6.39 -7.25
N SER A 47 -7.37 7.23 -7.25
CA SER A 47 -6.05 6.81 -6.78
C SER A 47 -6.06 6.45 -5.29
N GLY A 48 -6.76 7.23 -4.46
CA GLY A 48 -6.93 6.97 -3.04
C GLY A 48 -7.58 5.62 -2.77
N THR A 49 -8.70 5.32 -3.43
CA THR A 49 -9.40 4.01 -3.27
C THR A 49 -8.56 2.84 -3.72
N LEU A 50 -7.84 2.95 -4.85
CA LEU A 50 -6.91 1.91 -5.32
C LEU A 50 -5.74 1.69 -4.35
N LEU A 51 -5.18 2.77 -3.79
CA LEU A 51 -4.10 2.68 -2.81
C LEU A 51 -4.61 2.07 -1.49
N MET A 52 -5.82 2.42 -1.08
CA MET A 52 -6.49 1.87 0.09
C MET A 52 -6.72 0.36 -0.07
N LEU A 53 -7.23 -0.08 -1.23
CA LEU A 53 -7.38 -1.49 -1.56
C LEU A 53 -6.03 -2.23 -1.53
N THR A 54 -5.00 -1.64 -2.14
CA THR A 54 -3.64 -2.18 -2.18
C THR A 54 -3.09 -2.39 -0.76
N LEU A 55 -3.16 -1.35 0.08
CA LEU A 55 -2.70 -1.39 1.47
C LEU A 55 -3.54 -2.33 2.33
N PHE A 56 -4.83 -2.46 2.07
CA PHE A 56 -5.70 -3.40 2.78
C PHE A 56 -5.27 -4.85 2.54
N TYR A 57 -5.10 -5.25 1.28
CA TYR A 57 -4.60 -6.59 0.93
C TYR A 57 -3.20 -6.84 1.51
N LEU A 58 -2.31 -5.84 1.42
CA LEU A 58 -0.98 -5.91 2.00
C LEU A 58 -1.03 -6.06 3.54
N THR A 59 -1.92 -5.34 4.20
CA THR A 59 -2.10 -5.39 5.66
C THR A 59 -2.60 -6.75 6.11
N VAL A 60 -3.62 -7.30 5.44
CA VAL A 60 -4.14 -8.65 5.74
C VAL A 60 -3.01 -9.68 5.61
N PHE A 61 -2.21 -9.58 4.56
CA PHE A 61 -1.08 -10.47 4.31
C PHE A 61 0.02 -10.35 5.39
N VAL A 62 0.40 -9.13 5.74
CA VAL A 62 1.39 -8.84 6.80
C VAL A 62 0.89 -9.28 8.18
N PHE A 63 -0.41 -9.14 8.46
CA PHE A 63 -1.02 -9.58 9.72
C PHE A 63 -0.95 -11.10 9.89
N ARG A 64 -1.08 -11.84 8.79
CA ARG A 64 -0.96 -13.31 8.76
C ARG A 64 0.49 -13.79 8.83
N SER A 65 1.47 -12.92 8.63
CA SER A 65 2.90 -13.23 8.76
C SER A 65 3.41 -12.95 10.19
N ARG A 66 4.62 -13.44 10.48
CA ARG A 66 5.29 -13.31 11.79
C ARG A 66 5.95 -11.93 12.02
N LEU A 67 5.94 -11.04 11.02
CA LEU A 67 6.59 -9.74 11.09
C LEU A 67 5.76 -8.70 11.88
N HIS A 68 5.96 -8.64 13.20
CA HIS A 68 5.24 -7.71 14.10
C HIS A 68 5.50 -6.22 13.81
N TRP A 69 6.74 -5.84 13.49
CA TRP A 69 7.10 -4.44 13.17
C TRP A 69 6.35 -3.92 11.93
N PHE A 70 6.20 -4.77 10.92
CA PHE A 70 5.50 -4.40 9.69
C PHE A 70 3.99 -4.24 9.89
N LYS A 71 3.41 -4.90 10.89
CA LYS A 71 1.99 -4.69 11.26
C LYS A 71 1.76 -3.26 11.72
N ILE A 72 2.64 -2.75 12.58
CA ILE A 72 2.57 -1.35 13.05
C ILE A 72 2.73 -0.39 11.87
N LEU A 73 3.69 -0.64 10.99
CA LEU A 73 3.93 0.20 9.82
C LEU A 73 2.75 0.19 8.82
N CYS A 74 2.11 -0.96 8.60
CA CYS A 74 0.87 -1.06 7.82
C CYS A 74 -0.27 -0.25 8.43
N VAL A 75 -0.47 -0.35 9.75
CA VAL A 75 -1.51 0.42 10.46
C VAL A 75 -1.23 1.93 10.35
N LEU A 76 0.02 2.36 10.48
CA LEU A 76 0.41 3.76 10.28
C LEU A 76 0.16 4.24 8.84
N CYS A 77 0.45 3.40 7.83
CA CYS A 77 0.14 3.69 6.43
C CYS A 77 -1.37 3.86 6.19
N LEU A 78 -2.19 2.95 6.72
CA LEU A 78 -3.65 3.03 6.63
C LEU A 78 -4.19 4.27 7.35
N ALA A 79 -3.66 4.57 8.54
CA ALA A 79 -4.04 5.76 9.29
C ALA A 79 -3.67 7.05 8.54
N GLY A 80 -2.49 7.13 7.94
CA GLY A 80 -2.07 8.26 7.11
C GLY A 80 -2.96 8.48 5.89
N LEU A 81 -3.37 7.39 5.23
CA LEU A 81 -4.32 7.43 4.10
C LEU A 81 -5.71 7.91 4.53
N TYR A 82 -6.23 7.39 5.66
CA TYR A 82 -7.51 7.82 6.20
C TYR A 82 -7.48 9.29 6.61
N LEU A 83 -6.40 9.73 7.26
CA LEU A 83 -6.23 11.11 7.67
C LEU A 83 -6.14 12.03 6.45
N GLY A 84 -5.37 11.64 5.42
CA GLY A 84 -5.29 12.39 4.17
C GLY A 84 -6.64 12.51 3.47
N SER A 85 -7.42 11.42 3.45
CA SER A 85 -8.78 11.41 2.88
C SER A 85 -9.73 12.28 3.70
N TYR A 86 -9.67 12.21 5.04
CA TYR A 86 -10.48 13.03 5.92
C TYR A 86 -10.20 14.52 5.72
N VAL A 87 -8.93 14.92 5.73
CA VAL A 87 -8.50 16.32 5.51
C VAL A 87 -8.93 16.80 4.11
N TYR A 88 -8.85 15.94 3.10
CA TYR A 88 -9.31 16.24 1.74
C TYR A 88 -10.82 16.55 1.68
N TYR A 89 -11.65 15.66 2.25
CA TYR A 89 -13.12 15.79 2.21
C TYR A 89 -13.67 16.82 3.18
N ALA A 90 -13.10 16.93 4.38
CA ALA A 90 -13.50 17.92 5.37
C ALA A 90 -13.15 19.36 4.94
N ARG A 91 -12.30 19.52 3.91
CA ARG A 91 -11.74 20.81 3.46
C ARG A 91 -10.98 21.59 4.55
N THR A 92 -10.76 20.97 5.70
CA THR A 92 -10.04 21.52 6.85
C THR A 92 -8.56 21.18 6.71
N LEU A 93 -7.64 22.10 7.04
CA LEU A 93 -6.18 21.88 6.97
C LEU A 93 -5.65 21.48 5.58
N LEU A 94 -6.22 22.03 4.50
CA LEU A 94 -5.74 21.79 3.12
C LEU A 94 -4.26 22.18 2.91
N GLU A 95 -3.73 23.10 3.71
CA GLU A 95 -2.30 23.48 3.69
C GLU A 95 -1.38 22.33 4.14
N TRP A 96 -1.90 21.37 4.91
CA TRP A 96 -1.16 20.22 5.42
C TRP A 96 -1.26 18.98 4.51
N LEU A 97 -2.16 18.99 3.51
CA LEU A 97 -2.29 17.92 2.51
C LEU A 97 -0.96 17.51 1.87
N PRO A 98 -0.09 18.45 1.42
CA PRO A 98 1.18 18.09 0.78
C PRO A 98 2.12 17.37 1.75
N ILE A 99 2.07 17.72 3.03
CA ILE A 99 2.89 17.12 4.08
C ILE A 99 2.38 15.70 4.36
N LEU A 100 1.07 15.54 4.55
CA LEU A 100 0.44 14.24 4.76
C LEU A 100 0.65 13.27 3.60
N GLN A 101 0.58 13.76 2.36
CA GLN A 101 0.89 12.96 1.17
C GLN A 101 2.35 12.53 1.12
N LYS A 102 3.30 13.42 1.42
CA LYS A 102 4.74 13.07 1.47
C LYS A 102 5.04 12.05 2.56
N VAL A 103 4.50 12.23 3.76
CA VAL A 103 4.69 11.28 4.87
C VAL A 103 4.06 9.93 4.54
N SER A 104 2.85 9.92 4.00
CA SER A 104 2.17 8.69 3.59
C SER A 104 2.93 7.97 2.47
N LEU A 105 3.47 8.70 1.50
CA LEU A 105 4.30 8.15 0.44
C LEU A 105 5.59 7.53 0.99
N LEU A 106 6.29 8.24 1.89
CA LEU A 106 7.49 7.72 2.55
C LEU A 106 7.20 6.46 3.34
N LEU A 107 6.14 6.43 4.15
CA LEU A 107 5.73 5.24 4.89
C LEU A 107 5.41 4.07 3.96
N ASN A 108 4.71 4.32 2.85
CA ASN A 108 4.39 3.27 1.86
C ASN A 108 5.65 2.71 1.20
N VAL A 109 6.57 3.57 0.77
CA VAL A 109 7.85 3.15 0.17
C VAL A 109 8.67 2.36 1.18
N LEU A 110 8.76 2.84 2.43
CA LEU A 110 9.50 2.18 3.49
C LEU A 110 8.89 0.82 3.86
N LEU A 111 7.56 0.72 3.85
CA LEU A 111 6.82 -0.52 4.03
C LEU A 111 7.15 -1.52 2.91
N ILE A 112 7.10 -1.09 1.65
CA ILE A 112 7.38 -1.95 0.48
C ILE A 112 8.84 -2.42 0.48
N ILE A 113 9.80 -1.50 0.63
CA ILE A 113 11.24 -1.83 0.65
C ILE A 113 11.56 -2.73 1.84
N GLY A 114 11.03 -2.38 3.01
CA GLY A 114 11.21 -3.19 4.20
C GLY A 114 10.65 -4.60 3.99
N LEU A 115 9.47 -4.73 3.37
CA LEU A 115 8.93 -6.05 3.07
C LEU A 115 9.84 -6.80 2.09
N GLU A 116 10.35 -6.14 1.05
CA GLU A 116 11.20 -6.77 0.04
C GLU A 116 12.53 -7.31 0.62
N TYR A 117 13.19 -6.51 1.45
CA TYR A 117 14.49 -6.85 2.03
C TYR A 117 14.39 -7.73 3.27
N TRP A 118 13.49 -7.41 4.21
CA TRP A 118 13.40 -8.08 5.50
C TRP A 118 12.48 -9.29 5.51
N ALA A 119 11.47 -9.35 4.63
CA ALA A 119 10.59 -10.51 4.61
C ALA A 119 11.28 -11.68 3.90
N GLU A 120 11.55 -12.76 4.62
CA GLU A 120 12.09 -13.98 4.06
C GLU A 120 10.97 -14.93 3.60
N ALA A 121 11.24 -15.82 2.65
CA ALA A 121 10.23 -16.77 2.17
C ALA A 121 9.70 -17.68 3.31
N GLY A 122 10.53 -17.92 4.34
CA GLY A 122 10.18 -18.68 5.54
C GLY A 122 9.14 -17.99 6.44
N ASP A 123 9.11 -16.65 6.49
CA ASP A 123 8.13 -15.90 7.29
C ASP A 123 6.70 -15.98 6.72
N PHE A 124 6.58 -16.41 5.47
CA PHE A 124 5.30 -16.68 4.81
C PHE A 124 4.90 -18.16 4.85
N GLY A 125 5.71 -19.03 5.48
CA GLY A 125 5.41 -20.46 5.62
C GLY A 125 4.07 -20.71 6.31
N GLN A 126 3.71 -19.88 7.30
CA GLN A 126 2.41 -19.95 7.98
C GLN A 126 1.25 -19.52 7.07
N VAL A 127 1.48 -18.59 6.13
CA VAL A 127 0.48 -18.19 5.13
C VAL A 127 0.27 -19.29 4.09
N ARG A 128 1.35 -19.96 3.68
CA ARG A 128 1.31 -21.07 2.73
C ARG A 128 0.55 -22.28 3.28
N ALA A 129 0.79 -22.65 4.54
CA ALA A 129 0.09 -23.76 5.19
C ALA A 129 -1.44 -23.57 5.32
N ILE A 130 -1.91 -22.33 5.34
CA ILE A 130 -3.36 -21.99 5.39
C ILE A 130 -4.00 -22.01 3.99
N LEU A 131 -3.21 -21.82 2.92
CA LEU A 131 -3.72 -21.83 1.54
C LEU A 131 -3.74 -23.24 0.92
N GLU A 132 -2.92 -24.16 1.44
CA GLU A 132 -2.82 -25.55 0.98
C GLU A 132 -3.67 -26.54 1.81
N GLY A 133 -4.37 -26.08 2.87
CA GLY A 133 -5.28 -26.86 3.71
C GLY A 133 -6.73 -26.44 3.54
#